data_AF-A0A6L5E0M8-F1
#
_entry.id   AF-A0A6L5E0M8-F1
#
_cell.length_a   1.000
_cell.length_b   1.000
_cell.length_c   1.000
_cell.angle_alpha   90.00
_cell.angle_beta   90.00
_cell.angle_gamma   90.00
#
_symmetry.space_group_name_H-M   'P 1'
#
loop_
_entity.id
_entity.type
_entity.pdbx_description
1 polymer ?
#
loop_
_entity_poly.entity_id
_entity_poly.type
_entity_poly.pdbx_seq_one_letter_code
_entity_poly.pdbx_strand_id
1 'polypeptide(L)'
;MTKLKQNKILGFTLLLFLIPSVVFANAGSPMMWFGLLHILILNAFIGIIESAIIKKFGFENKDWKIIVGNYVSMIIGLYYIAPYFSKAFGNNDFWGGQTYYGHYDLNGFVAGMIISYFATLIIEYPFSYWALKNKEKTQKFTKAFLIANTITNVVMFLIYFWINSSGGHW
;
A
#
# COMPACT_ATOMS: atom_id res chain seq x y z
N MET A 1 12.70 -38.68 27.70
CA MET A 1 11.52 -37.81 27.44
C MET A 1 10.28 -38.67 27.60
N THR A 2 9.33 -38.33 28.49
CA THR A 2 8.19 -39.21 28.82
C THR A 2 7.27 -39.40 27.61
N LYS A 3 6.72 -40.61 27.41
CA LYS A 3 5.82 -40.96 26.27
C LYS A 3 4.68 -39.93 26.07
N LEU A 4 4.21 -39.33 27.17
CA LEU A 4 3.17 -38.30 27.16
C LEU A 4 3.59 -37.01 26.43
N LYS A 5 4.87 -36.62 26.52
CA LYS A 5 5.41 -35.44 25.85
C LYS A 5 5.57 -35.67 24.34
N GLN A 6 5.89 -36.91 23.95
CA GLN A 6 6.06 -37.33 22.57
C GLN A 6 4.73 -37.36 21.81
N ASN A 7 3.65 -37.83 22.44
CA ASN A 7 2.30 -37.84 21.84
C ASN A 7 1.73 -36.42 21.65
N LYS A 8 2.04 -35.49 22.56
CA LYS A 8 1.63 -34.08 22.42
C LYS A 8 2.35 -33.37 21.27
N ILE A 9 3.65 -33.64 21.10
CA ILE A 9 4.43 -33.12 19.97
C ILE A 9 3.90 -33.70 18.67
N LEU A 10 3.67 -35.01 18.59
CA LEU A 10 3.14 -35.66 17.39
C LEU A 10 1.77 -35.10 16.99
N GLY A 11 0.87 -34.91 17.96
CA GLY A 11 -0.46 -34.31 17.73
C GLY A 11 -0.39 -32.86 17.26
N PHE A 12 0.50 -32.06 17.83
CA PHE A 12 0.73 -30.68 17.40
C PHE A 12 1.34 -30.60 16.00
N THR A 13 2.29 -31.47 15.67
CA THR A 13 2.89 -31.56 14.34
C THR A 13 1.85 -32.01 13.30
N LEU A 14 1.01 -33.01 13.61
CA LEU A 14 -0.10 -33.42 12.75
C LEU A 14 -1.12 -32.28 12.54
N LEU A 15 -1.45 -31.53 13.58
CA LEU A 15 -2.32 -30.35 13.46
C LEU A 15 -1.71 -29.30 12.51
N LEU A 16 -0.41 -29.03 12.64
CA LEU A 16 0.33 -28.11 11.75
C LEU A 16 0.38 -28.59 10.29
N PHE A 17 0.42 -29.92 10.06
CA PHE A 17 0.37 -30.51 8.71
C PHE A 17 -1.04 -30.63 8.13
N LEU A 18 -2.10 -30.44 8.93
CA LEU A 18 -3.49 -30.38 8.47
C LEU A 18 -3.95 -28.95 8.16
N ILE A 19 -3.23 -27.94 8.66
CA ILE A 19 -3.47 -26.52 8.32
C ILE A 19 -3.21 -26.18 6.83
N PRO A 20 -2.30 -26.82 6.06
CA PRO A 20 -2.04 -26.41 4.69
C PRO A 20 -3.13 -26.81 3.69
N SER A 21 -3.98 -27.80 3.95
CA SER A 21 -4.95 -28.26 2.93
C SER A 21 -6.16 -27.35 2.77
N VAL A 22 -6.43 -26.47 3.75
CA VAL A 22 -7.55 -25.50 3.70
C VAL A 22 -7.08 -24.12 3.21
N VAL A 23 -5.78 -23.84 3.24
CA VAL A 23 -5.19 -22.53 2.89
C VAL A 23 -4.88 -22.41 1.39
N PHE A 24 -4.74 -23.51 0.65
CA PHE A 24 -4.35 -23.50 -0.77
C PHE A 24 -5.50 -23.37 -1.79
N ALA A 25 -6.76 -23.21 -1.37
CA ALA A 25 -7.89 -23.11 -2.33
C ALA A 25 -8.09 -21.69 -2.93
N ASN A 26 -7.41 -20.67 -2.38
CA ASN A 26 -7.29 -19.34 -2.95
C ASN A 26 -5.97 -18.73 -2.48
N ALA A 27 -4.92 -18.90 -3.27
CA ALA A 27 -3.66 -18.25 -2.97
C ALA A 27 -3.75 -16.72 -3.02
N GLY A 28 -4.91 -16.10 -3.34
CA GLY A 28 -5.06 -14.66 -3.49
C GLY A 28 -4.51 -14.17 -4.83
N SER A 29 -5.03 -13.06 -5.31
CA SER A 29 -4.58 -12.47 -6.57
C SER A 29 -3.23 -11.74 -6.40
N PRO A 30 -2.39 -11.58 -7.45
CA PRO A 30 -1.17 -10.76 -7.36
C PRO A 30 -1.45 -9.34 -6.83
N MET A 31 -2.62 -8.79 -7.17
CA MET A 31 -3.09 -7.49 -6.67
C MET A 31 -3.33 -7.52 -5.15
N MET A 32 -3.95 -8.58 -4.62
CA MET A 32 -4.11 -8.75 -3.16
C MET A 32 -2.77 -8.85 -2.44
N TRP A 33 -1.84 -9.68 -2.93
CA TRP A 33 -0.52 -9.82 -2.32
C TRP A 33 0.28 -8.55 -2.36
N PHE A 34 0.25 -7.84 -3.48
CA PHE A 34 0.90 -6.55 -3.59
C PHE A 34 0.25 -5.52 -2.67
N GLY A 35 -1.08 -5.53 -2.53
CA GLY A 35 -1.79 -4.74 -1.52
C GLY A 35 -1.31 -5.04 -0.10
N LEU A 36 -1.17 -6.32 0.27
CA LEU A 36 -0.63 -6.76 1.57
C LEU A 36 0.84 -6.34 1.78
N LEU A 37 1.68 -6.51 0.77
CA LEU A 37 3.06 -6.06 0.80
C LEU A 37 3.14 -4.53 0.95
N HIS A 38 2.25 -3.82 0.27
CA HIS A 38 2.18 -2.37 0.30
C HIS A 38 1.80 -1.87 1.69
N ILE A 39 0.73 -2.39 2.29
CA ILE A 39 0.33 -2.04 3.65
C ILE A 39 1.37 -2.41 4.70
N LEU A 40 1.98 -3.59 4.63
CA LEU A 40 2.88 -4.03 5.70
C LEU A 40 4.27 -3.39 5.61
N ILE A 41 4.81 -3.24 4.41
CA ILE A 41 6.24 -2.98 4.21
C ILE A 41 6.47 -1.74 3.32
N LEU A 42 5.85 -1.66 2.14
CA LEU A 42 6.25 -0.63 1.17
C LEU A 42 5.93 0.78 1.64
N ASN A 43 4.85 1.02 2.40
CA ASN A 43 4.56 2.36 2.93
C ASN A 43 5.70 2.92 3.79
N ALA A 44 6.38 2.06 4.57
CA ALA A 44 7.55 2.48 5.34
C ALA A 44 8.72 2.85 4.42
N PHE A 45 8.99 2.04 3.39
CA PHE A 45 10.03 2.34 2.40
C PHE A 45 9.74 3.62 1.62
N ILE A 46 8.49 3.83 1.20
CA ILE A 46 8.05 5.05 0.52
C ILE A 46 8.32 6.26 1.42
N GLY A 47 7.85 6.23 2.67
CA GLY A 47 8.07 7.32 3.61
C GLY A 47 9.56 7.64 3.87
N ILE A 48 10.43 6.62 3.89
CA ILE A 48 11.90 6.81 3.98
C ILE A 48 12.45 7.50 2.73
N ILE A 49 12.04 7.06 1.54
CA ILE A 49 12.48 7.65 0.26
C ILE A 49 12.01 9.10 0.16
N GLU A 50 10.74 9.38 0.47
CA GLU A 50 10.20 10.74 0.46
C GLU A 50 10.92 11.65 1.44
N SER A 51 11.20 11.12 2.64
CA SER A 51 12.01 11.84 3.62
C SER A 51 13.38 12.20 3.07
N ALA A 52 14.07 11.25 2.44
CA ALA A 52 15.39 11.47 1.84
C ALA A 52 15.34 12.51 0.71
N ILE A 53 14.30 12.48 -0.14
CA ILE A 53 14.08 13.49 -1.18
C ILE A 53 13.91 14.87 -0.54
N ILE A 54 13.04 15.00 0.47
CA ILE A 54 12.78 16.26 1.17
C ILE A 54 14.09 16.81 1.80
N LYS A 55 14.90 15.95 2.43
CA LYS A 55 16.23 16.32 2.97
C LYS A 55 17.19 16.83 1.89
N LYS A 56 17.18 16.21 0.70
CA LYS A 56 18.00 16.67 -0.46
C LYS A 56 17.64 18.10 -0.90
N PHE A 57 16.40 18.54 -0.67
CA PHE A 57 15.98 19.93 -0.88
C PHE A 57 16.34 20.88 0.27
N GLY A 58 17.08 20.41 1.28
CA GLY A 58 17.53 21.20 2.43
C GLY A 58 16.54 21.26 3.59
N PHE A 59 15.55 20.36 3.62
CA PHE A 59 14.53 20.32 4.68
C PHE A 59 14.76 19.14 5.62
N GLU A 60 15.36 19.45 6.77
CA GLU A 60 15.48 18.50 7.87
C GLU A 60 14.09 18.12 8.41
N ASN A 61 13.83 16.82 8.54
CA ASN A 61 12.55 16.28 8.96
C ASN A 61 12.71 15.06 9.89
N LYS A 62 11.59 14.55 10.42
CA LYS A 62 11.52 13.32 11.21
C LYS A 62 10.85 12.22 10.39
N ASP A 63 11.65 11.26 9.92
CA ASP A 63 11.25 10.20 8.97
C ASP A 63 9.96 9.48 9.41
N TRP A 64 9.86 9.13 10.69
CA TRP A 64 8.71 8.39 11.22
C TRP A 64 7.36 9.11 11.04
N LYS A 65 7.33 10.44 10.98
CA LYS A 65 6.09 11.20 10.76
C LYS A 65 5.61 11.12 9.32
N ILE A 66 6.55 11.09 8.37
CA ILE A 66 6.25 10.93 6.94
C ILE A 66 5.76 9.49 6.70
N ILE A 67 6.43 8.51 7.32
CA ILE A 67 5.97 7.11 7.34
C ILE A 67 4.53 7.02 7.86
N VAL A 68 4.24 7.61 9.02
CA VAL A 68 2.87 7.62 9.56
C VAL A 68 1.88 8.25 8.58
N GLY A 69 2.25 9.35 7.92
CA GLY A 69 1.43 9.98 6.88
C GLY A 69 1.08 9.04 5.74
N ASN A 70 2.07 8.28 5.23
CA ASN A 70 1.88 7.28 4.18
C ASN A 70 0.88 6.19 4.61
N TYR A 71 1.06 5.62 5.82
CA TYR A 71 0.12 4.63 6.34
C TYR A 71 -1.30 5.19 6.50
N VAL A 72 -1.44 6.41 7.02
CA VAL A 72 -2.75 7.07 7.17
C VAL A 72 -3.41 7.30 5.81
N SER A 73 -2.65 7.80 4.83
CA SER A 73 -3.10 7.99 3.45
C SER A 73 -3.60 6.69 2.84
N MET A 74 -2.83 5.61 2.97
CA MET A 74 -3.22 4.30 2.43
C MET A 74 -4.44 3.72 3.16
N ILE A 75 -4.57 3.85 4.49
CA ILE A 75 -5.76 3.40 5.23
C ILE A 75 -6.99 4.17 4.76
N ILE A 76 -6.89 5.49 4.60
CA ILE A 76 -8.00 6.30 4.09
C ILE A 76 -8.32 5.91 2.64
N GLY A 77 -7.29 5.68 1.83
CA GLY A 77 -7.39 5.17 0.46
C GLY A 77 -8.19 3.88 0.38
N LEU A 78 -7.86 2.90 1.23
CA LEU A 78 -8.50 1.59 1.25
C LEU A 78 -9.95 1.63 1.75
N TYR A 79 -10.23 2.33 2.85
CA TYR A 79 -11.54 2.27 3.52
C TYR A 79 -12.55 3.30 3.04
N TYR A 80 -12.11 4.43 2.45
CA TYR A 80 -13.01 5.51 2.05
C TYR A 80 -12.96 5.81 0.57
N ILE A 81 -11.76 5.94 0.00
CA ILE A 81 -11.61 6.33 -1.41
C ILE A 81 -11.99 5.16 -2.31
N ALA A 82 -11.39 4.00 -2.09
CA ALA A 82 -11.63 2.81 -2.89
C ALA A 82 -13.10 2.40 -3.00
N PRO A 83 -13.86 2.29 -1.89
CA PRO A 83 -15.25 1.84 -1.97
C PRO A 83 -16.14 2.89 -2.63
N TYR A 84 -15.82 4.17 -2.47
CA TYR A 84 -16.51 5.25 -3.14
C TYR A 84 -16.31 5.19 -4.66
N PHE A 85 -15.07 4.97 -5.13
CA PHE A 85 -14.77 4.79 -6.56
C PHE A 85 -15.42 3.54 -7.13
N SER A 86 -15.33 2.44 -6.40
CA SER A 86 -15.95 1.18 -6.78
C SER A 86 -17.45 1.34 -7.06
N LYS A 87 -18.16 2.05 -6.17
CA LYS A 87 -19.58 2.39 -6.34
C LYS A 87 -19.84 3.38 -7.48
N ALA A 88 -19.00 4.40 -7.64
CA ALA A 88 -19.22 5.46 -8.63
C ALA A 88 -18.98 4.99 -10.08
N PHE A 89 -18.06 4.06 -10.30
CA PHE A 89 -17.68 3.58 -11.63
C PHE A 89 -18.20 2.17 -11.95
N GLY A 90 -18.96 1.55 -11.04
CA GLY A 90 -19.52 0.20 -11.22
C GLY A 90 -18.47 -0.92 -11.18
N ASN A 91 -17.22 -0.60 -10.88
CA ASN A 91 -16.15 -1.57 -10.71
C ASN A 91 -16.11 -2.03 -9.24
N ASN A 92 -16.89 -3.05 -8.93
CA ASN A 92 -17.04 -3.58 -7.56
C ASN A 92 -15.74 -4.14 -6.96
N ASP A 93 -14.66 -4.26 -7.75
CA ASP A 93 -13.40 -4.81 -7.28
C ASP A 93 -12.15 -4.07 -7.75
N PHE A 94 -12.15 -2.75 -7.53
CA PHE A 94 -11.05 -1.85 -7.90
C PHE A 94 -9.65 -2.30 -7.41
N TRP A 95 -9.58 -3.01 -6.27
CA TRP A 95 -8.31 -3.53 -5.71
C TRP A 95 -8.14 -5.04 -5.81
N GLY A 96 -8.98 -5.74 -6.56
CA GLY A 96 -8.78 -7.18 -6.80
C GLY A 96 -9.06 -8.09 -5.60
N GLY A 97 -9.82 -7.63 -4.60
CA GLY A 97 -10.17 -8.35 -3.38
C GLY A 97 -11.31 -9.37 -3.53
N GLN A 98 -12.09 -9.30 -4.61
CA GLN A 98 -13.15 -10.26 -4.95
C GLN A 98 -12.95 -10.96 -6.30
N THR A 99 -12.01 -10.52 -7.12
CA THR A 99 -11.72 -11.04 -8.45
C THR A 99 -10.99 -12.38 -8.29
N TYR A 100 -11.73 -13.45 -8.54
CA TYR A 100 -11.16 -14.76 -8.80
C TYR A 100 -10.42 -14.71 -10.14
N TYR A 101 -9.12 -15.01 -10.14
CA TYR A 101 -8.28 -15.23 -11.32
C TYR A 101 -8.44 -14.23 -12.49
N GLY A 102 -7.68 -13.14 -12.40
CA GLY A 102 -7.07 -12.50 -13.58
C GLY A 102 -7.91 -11.58 -14.46
N HIS A 103 -9.22 -11.45 -14.22
CA HIS A 103 -10.05 -10.48 -14.93
C HIS A 103 -10.15 -9.16 -14.16
N TYR A 104 -9.10 -8.36 -14.22
CA TYR A 104 -9.17 -6.98 -13.75
C TYR A 104 -9.77 -6.09 -14.83
N ASP A 105 -10.86 -5.40 -14.52
CA ASP A 105 -11.37 -4.36 -15.39
C ASP A 105 -10.54 -3.08 -15.18
N LEU A 106 -9.88 -2.61 -16.25
CA LEU A 106 -9.15 -1.34 -16.27
C LEU A 106 -10.08 -0.13 -16.29
N ASN A 107 -11.39 -0.33 -16.49
CA ASN A 107 -12.38 0.75 -16.45
C ASN A 107 -12.31 1.47 -15.11
N GLY A 108 -11.99 2.76 -15.18
CA GLY A 108 -11.84 3.63 -14.02
C GLY A 108 -10.52 3.49 -13.27
N PHE A 109 -9.63 2.54 -13.61
CA PHE A 109 -8.34 2.35 -12.92
C PHE A 109 -7.49 3.62 -12.95
N VAL A 110 -7.24 4.17 -14.15
CA VAL A 110 -6.41 5.39 -14.30
C VAL A 110 -7.04 6.58 -13.57
N ALA A 111 -8.36 6.75 -13.67
CA ALA A 111 -9.08 7.81 -12.98
C ALA A 111 -8.96 7.66 -11.44
N GLY A 112 -9.16 6.44 -10.93
CA GLY A 112 -9.02 6.14 -9.51
C GLY A 112 -7.59 6.35 -9.01
N MET A 113 -6.56 6.03 -9.80
CA MET A 113 -5.17 6.30 -9.46
C MET A 113 -4.85 7.80 -9.43
N ILE A 114 -5.36 8.58 -10.40
CA ILE A 114 -5.20 10.04 -10.41
C ILE A 114 -5.86 10.66 -9.17
N ILE A 115 -7.07 10.23 -8.83
CA ILE A 115 -7.79 10.80 -7.69
C ILE A 115 -7.18 10.36 -6.37
N SER A 116 -6.74 9.10 -6.28
CA SER A 116 -5.96 8.61 -5.14
C SER A 116 -4.69 9.43 -4.96
N TYR A 117 -3.97 9.76 -6.03
CA TYR A 117 -2.80 10.64 -5.97
C TYR A 117 -3.13 12.02 -5.37
N PHE A 118 -4.18 12.69 -5.81
CA PHE A 118 -4.57 13.98 -5.23
C PHE A 118 -5.00 13.86 -3.77
N ALA A 119 -5.71 12.78 -3.42
CA ALA A 119 -6.06 12.52 -2.03
C ALA A 119 -4.83 12.29 -1.15
N THR A 120 -3.84 11.53 -1.65
CA THR A 120 -2.54 11.35 -1.01
C THR A 120 -1.88 12.69 -0.73
N LEU A 121 -1.81 13.58 -1.73
CA LEU A 121 -1.25 14.93 -1.53
C LEU A 121 -1.95 15.69 -0.40
N ILE A 122 -3.28 15.65 -0.35
CA ILE A 122 -4.06 16.37 0.67
C ILE A 122 -3.85 15.76 2.06
N ILE A 123 -3.89 14.43 2.15
CA ILE A 123 -3.81 13.70 3.42
C ILE A 123 -2.40 13.76 4.00
N GLU A 124 -1.37 13.59 3.17
CA GLU A 124 0.01 13.50 3.64
C GLU A 124 0.66 14.86 3.92
N TYR A 125 0.20 15.93 3.27
CA TYR A 125 0.74 17.27 3.48
C TYR A 125 0.83 17.69 4.95
N PRO A 126 -0.22 17.56 5.80
CA PRO A 126 -0.13 17.93 7.21
C PRO A 126 0.93 17.11 7.98
N PHE A 127 1.09 15.82 7.67
CA PHE A 127 2.11 14.97 8.31
C PHE A 127 3.52 15.36 7.88
N SER A 128 3.72 15.57 6.58
CA SER A 128 4.99 15.98 6.02
C SER A 128 5.41 17.37 6.51
N TYR A 129 4.45 18.30 6.62
CA TYR A 129 4.68 19.62 7.20
C TYR A 129 5.02 19.54 8.70
N TRP A 130 4.30 18.69 9.46
CA TRP A 130 4.60 18.43 10.87
C TRP A 130 5.93 17.70 11.08
N ALA A 131 6.45 17.03 10.06
CA ALA A 131 7.74 16.35 10.09
C ALA A 131 8.92 17.34 10.10
N LEU A 132 8.75 18.55 9.57
CA LEU A 132 9.81 19.55 9.48
C LEU A 132 10.34 19.96 10.85
N LYS A 133 11.67 20.02 10.99
CA LYS A 133 12.33 20.57 12.18
C LYS A 133 12.30 22.10 12.18
N ASN A 134 12.47 22.73 11.02
CA ASN A 134 12.40 24.19 10.84
C ASN A 134 11.31 24.53 9.81
N LYS A 135 10.42 25.48 10.14
CA LYS A 135 9.24 25.88 9.36
C LYS A 135 9.42 27.16 8.53
N GLU A 136 10.59 27.79 8.56
CA GLU A 136 10.83 29.12 7.98
C GLU A 136 10.67 29.23 6.45
N LYS A 137 10.61 28.11 5.70
CA LYS A 137 10.59 28.09 4.22
C LYS A 137 9.43 27.27 3.63
N THR A 138 8.21 27.58 4.04
CA THR A 138 6.98 26.83 3.69
C THR A 138 6.72 26.68 2.18
N GLN A 139 6.93 27.73 1.37
CA GLN A 139 6.68 27.67 -0.08
C GLN A 139 7.65 26.73 -0.81
N LYS A 140 8.94 26.78 -0.44
CA LYS A 140 9.97 25.88 -1.02
C LYS A 140 9.76 24.44 -0.57
N PHE A 141 9.21 24.24 0.64
CA PHE A 141 8.85 22.92 1.13
C PHE A 141 7.73 22.29 0.30
N THR A 142 6.68 23.04 -0.05
CA THR A 142 5.58 22.51 -0.87
C THR A 142 6.10 21.92 -2.19
N LYS A 143 7.08 22.56 -2.84
CA LYS A 143 7.73 22.01 -4.04
C LYS A 143 8.45 20.69 -3.75
N ALA A 144 9.22 20.61 -2.66
CA ALA A 144 9.93 19.40 -2.27
C ALA A 144 8.95 18.24 -1.95
N PHE A 145 7.87 18.54 -1.23
CA PHE A 145 6.79 17.59 -0.93
C PHE A 145 6.13 17.06 -2.21
N LEU A 146 5.69 17.97 -3.10
CA LEU A 146 5.06 17.58 -4.37
C LEU A 146 5.98 16.70 -5.21
N ILE A 147 7.28 17.03 -5.31
CA ILE A 147 8.25 16.23 -6.06
C ILE A 147 8.41 14.84 -5.43
N ALA A 148 8.58 14.76 -4.11
CA ALA A 148 8.74 13.49 -3.39
C ALA A 148 7.54 12.57 -3.65
N ASN A 149 6.33 13.05 -3.38
CA ASN A 149 5.07 12.33 -3.58
C ASN A 149 4.82 11.99 -5.06
N THR A 150 5.16 12.88 -6.00
CA THR A 150 4.98 12.59 -7.44
C THR A 150 5.86 11.42 -7.85
N ILE A 151 7.14 11.43 -7.46
CA ILE A 151 8.08 10.37 -7.82
C ILE A 151 7.61 9.02 -7.27
N THR A 152 7.25 8.97 -5.99
CA THR A 152 6.81 7.72 -5.35
C THR A 152 5.49 7.22 -5.91
N ASN A 153 4.50 8.09 -6.13
CA ASN A 153 3.21 7.69 -6.69
C ASN A 153 3.31 7.28 -8.18
N VAL A 154 4.22 7.88 -8.96
CA VAL A 154 4.48 7.42 -10.34
C VAL A 154 5.05 6.01 -10.34
N VAL A 155 6.01 5.71 -9.45
CA VAL A 155 6.55 4.35 -9.31
C VAL A 155 5.45 3.37 -8.89
N MET A 156 4.64 3.73 -7.90
CA MET A 156 3.52 2.89 -7.47
C MET A 156 2.48 2.69 -8.57
N PHE A 157 2.17 3.73 -9.35
CA PHE A 157 1.28 3.64 -10.50
C PHE A 157 1.81 2.63 -11.53
N LEU A 158 3.08 2.71 -11.89
CA LEU A 158 3.68 1.78 -12.84
C LEU A 158 3.61 0.32 -12.37
N ILE A 159 3.85 0.07 -11.07
CA ILE A 159 3.76 -1.27 -10.50
C ILE A 159 2.32 -1.77 -10.51
N TYR A 160 1.37 -0.98 -10.00
CA TYR A 160 -0.05 -1.36 -10.00
C TYR A 160 -0.61 -1.56 -11.41
N PHE A 161 -0.22 -0.69 -12.35
CA PHE A 161 -0.60 -0.81 -13.76
C PHE A 161 -0.03 -2.08 -14.38
N TRP A 162 1.22 -2.42 -14.09
CA TRP A 162 1.84 -3.66 -14.56
C TRP A 162 1.15 -4.91 -13.99
N ILE A 163 0.84 -4.91 -12.69
CA ILE A 163 0.10 -6.02 -12.05
C ILE A 163 -1.30 -6.17 -12.66
N ASN A 164 -2.01 -5.07 -12.83
CA ASN A 164 -3.36 -5.07 -13.40
C ASN A 164 -3.35 -5.53 -14.86
N SER A 165 -2.45 -4.98 -15.69
CA SER A 165 -2.33 -5.35 -17.11
C SER A 165 -1.78 -6.76 -17.35
N SER A 166 -0.94 -7.29 -16.46
CA SER A 166 -0.44 -8.68 -16.53
C SER A 166 -1.40 -9.71 -15.93
N GLY A 167 -2.40 -9.26 -15.16
CA GLY A 167 -3.33 -10.12 -14.45
C GLY A 167 -4.11 -11.11 -15.32
N GLY A 168 -4.27 -10.84 -16.62
CA GLY A 168 -4.97 -11.71 -17.57
C GLY A 168 -4.16 -12.89 -18.14
N HIS A 169 -2.91 -13.10 -17.71
CA HIS A 169 -1.98 -14.06 -18.35
C HIS A 169 -1.24 -15.03 -17.41
N TRP A 170 -1.77 -15.32 -16.22
CA TRP A 170 -1.16 -16.25 -15.25
C TRP A 170 -1.95 -17.53 -15.05
#